data_AF-A0A7S2BR83-F1
#
_entry.id   AF-A0A7S2BR83-F1
#
_cell.length_a   1.000
_cell.length_b   1.000
_cell.length_c   1.000
_cell.angle_alpha   90.00
_cell.angle_beta   90.00
_cell.angle_gamma   90.00
#
_symmetry.space_group_name_H-M   'P 1'
#
loop_
_entity.id
_entity.type
_entity.pdbx_description
1 polymer ?
#
loop_
_entity_poly.entity_id
_entity_poly.type
_entity_poly.pdbx_seq_one_letter_code
_entity_poly.pdbx_strand_id
1 'polypeptide(L)'
;MSQLSEDPKRPGYVNTALLEDFCGSHPDLRGWWPAHSVDMVTGAKSAQYYLGHAQGYVPSSHDAAAHFWQHYVNSPCIPNASTQSRLIIEPMNECGVHAQELGTNFSEMTQRHIAIAERLHASTTGRRVLVGGPTSAYPAWQLRNFSYWQAEMGYFISKAARSVDFLSCHLYDTEKGLQPEETDNFRAGSNTQAILDLHEAYSASRTANGAPLPHLISEYGGGFKMSMALPYEPAHDWFVLRGVNGKLLELLDRPDRLVKSIPFIVGRATWDVEVGNKSYPFALWRQAADHKGPWLRTALWLFYELYSELDGHRVSSRSDQANLQAQAFANSSGSCWLLLNNLLDSEITVSIDWGALSGAPSLHIKRLYYDTATARPTLSSTENATLLRHPHLTLMPYEAVVLRVQGATGQPEGATQVRSDVVHHSQRTLVPAHSAGVTHEFPVALSGGTAAASVARIRVGFGGPYGVASCPPNITLDGQAWVYDAEAVIGGHINQAPTGESFLLVDVPRPAKPMADPIIGRGVQREEGQVVVGVEFQCSLAITISSVVVVTSVVTSSRLQSA
;
A
#
# COMPACT_ATOMS: atom_id res chain seq x y z
N MET A 1 -16.44 1.60 24.38
CA MET A 1 -17.56 0.64 24.53
C MET A 1 -17.33 -0.34 25.67
N SER A 2 -16.11 -0.88 25.85
CA SER A 2 -15.82 -1.85 26.93
C SER A 2 -16.10 -1.40 28.37
N GLN A 3 -16.09 -0.09 28.64
CA GLN A 3 -16.38 0.50 29.95
C GLN A 3 -17.77 1.14 30.03
N LEU A 4 -18.61 0.96 29.02
CA LEU A 4 -19.92 1.63 28.90
C LEU A 4 -21.05 0.62 29.09
N SER A 5 -22.24 1.14 29.40
CA SER A 5 -23.47 0.36 29.54
C SER A 5 -24.55 0.85 28.57
N GLU A 6 -25.72 0.21 28.61
CA GLU A 6 -26.90 0.59 27.83
C GLU A 6 -27.45 1.97 28.25
N ASP A 7 -27.91 2.74 27.27
CA ASP A 7 -28.65 3.98 27.52
C ASP A 7 -30.02 3.64 28.14
N PRO A 8 -30.30 4.02 29.39
CA PRO A 8 -31.55 3.68 30.08
C PRO A 8 -32.79 4.30 29.41
N LYS A 9 -32.61 5.31 28.55
CA LYS A 9 -33.70 5.95 27.80
C LYS A 9 -33.85 5.39 26.38
N ARG A 10 -32.84 4.67 25.87
CA ARG A 10 -32.80 4.13 24.51
C ARG A 10 -32.21 2.72 24.53
N PRO A 11 -33.02 1.70 24.86
CA PRO A 11 -32.59 0.31 24.81
C PRO A 11 -31.95 -0.02 23.46
N GLY A 12 -30.82 -0.72 23.49
CA GLY A 12 -30.00 -1.04 22.32
C GLY A 12 -28.87 -0.06 22.00
N TYR A 13 -28.87 1.13 22.61
CA TYR A 13 -27.85 2.16 22.38
C TYR A 13 -26.84 2.21 23.52
N VAL A 14 -25.60 2.58 23.20
CA VAL A 14 -24.57 2.89 24.20
C VAL A 14 -24.99 4.14 24.98
N ASN A 15 -24.84 4.12 26.30
CA ASN A 15 -25.02 5.29 27.15
C ASN A 15 -23.92 6.33 26.88
N THR A 16 -24.25 7.38 26.15
CA THR A 16 -23.28 8.42 25.75
C THR A 16 -22.98 9.41 26.86
N ALA A 17 -23.83 9.54 27.88
CA ALA A 17 -23.49 10.34 29.07
C ALA A 17 -22.32 9.70 29.84
N LEU A 18 -22.32 8.37 29.97
CA LEU A 18 -21.17 7.66 30.56
C LEU A 18 -19.91 7.78 29.71
N LEU A 19 -20.05 7.89 28.39
CA LEU A 19 -18.89 8.17 27.52
C LEU A 19 -18.31 9.54 27.82
N GLU A 20 -19.14 10.58 27.93
CA GLU A 20 -18.71 11.93 28.26
C GLU A 20 -18.04 11.98 29.65
N ASP A 21 -18.65 11.36 30.66
CA ASP A 21 -18.09 11.26 32.02
C ASP A 21 -16.76 10.51 32.04
N PHE A 22 -16.67 9.38 31.32
CA PHE A 22 -15.44 8.61 31.20
C PHE A 22 -14.33 9.44 30.55
N CYS A 23 -14.61 10.09 29.42
CA CYS A 23 -13.65 10.93 28.73
C CYS A 23 -13.23 12.15 29.57
N GLY A 24 -14.18 12.76 30.29
CA GLY A 24 -13.92 13.91 31.16
C GLY A 24 -13.07 13.57 32.38
N SER A 25 -13.25 12.38 32.94
CA SER A 25 -12.46 11.88 34.09
C SER A 25 -11.09 11.32 33.72
N HIS A 26 -10.82 11.11 32.43
CA HIS A 26 -9.53 10.62 31.92
C HIS A 26 -8.91 11.62 30.93
N PRO A 27 -8.57 12.85 31.36
CA PRO A 27 -8.02 13.87 30.47
C PRO A 27 -6.69 13.43 29.81
N ASP A 28 -5.95 12.54 30.45
CA ASP A 28 -4.70 11.95 29.96
C ASP A 28 -4.88 11.15 28.68
N LEU A 29 -6.09 10.67 28.37
CA LEU A 29 -6.38 10.02 27.09
C LEU A 29 -6.04 10.93 25.92
N ARG A 30 -6.18 12.26 26.07
CA ARG A 30 -5.74 13.23 25.06
C ARG A 30 -4.22 13.35 24.98
N GLY A 31 -3.51 13.16 26.09
CA GLY A 31 -2.06 13.11 26.14
C GLY A 31 -1.46 11.85 25.48
N TRP A 32 -2.26 10.80 25.29
CA TRP A 32 -1.87 9.61 24.51
C TRP A 32 -1.96 9.82 23.01
N TRP A 33 -2.69 10.85 22.55
CA TRP A 33 -2.63 11.25 21.15
C TRP A 33 -1.26 11.88 20.90
N PRO A 34 -0.49 11.37 19.92
CA PRO A 34 0.81 11.94 19.63
C PRO A 34 0.65 13.43 19.32
N ALA A 35 1.39 14.27 20.05
CA ALA A 35 1.29 15.73 19.93
C ALA A 35 1.56 16.28 18.50
N HIS A 36 2.11 15.44 17.62
CA HIS A 36 2.44 15.75 16.23
C HIS A 36 1.61 14.98 15.19
N SER A 37 0.71 14.07 15.60
CA SER A 37 -0.06 13.27 14.64
C SER A 37 -1.32 14.01 14.22
N VAL A 38 -1.20 14.87 13.23
CA VAL A 38 -2.32 15.53 12.55
C VAL A 38 -3.35 14.54 11.96
N ASP A 39 -2.98 13.25 11.83
CA ASP A 39 -3.73 12.22 11.09
C ASP A 39 -3.74 10.85 11.79
N MET A 40 -4.24 10.77 13.02
CA MET A 40 -4.38 9.47 13.69
C MET A 40 -5.45 8.63 12.99
N VAL A 41 -5.11 7.36 12.71
CA VAL A 41 -6.08 6.35 12.28
C VAL A 41 -6.70 5.74 13.52
N THR A 42 -8.02 5.77 13.60
CA THR A 42 -8.78 5.23 14.73
C THR A 42 -9.65 4.10 14.22
N GLY A 43 -9.57 2.94 14.87
CA GLY A 43 -10.44 1.82 14.52
C GLY A 43 -10.81 0.98 15.73
N ALA A 44 -11.75 0.06 15.51
CA ALA A 44 -12.18 -0.89 16.53
C ALA A 44 -11.88 -2.33 16.09
N LYS A 45 -11.55 -3.19 17.05
CA LYS A 45 -11.57 -4.64 16.80
C LYS A 45 -12.98 -5.07 16.41
N SER A 46 -13.12 -5.89 15.36
CA SER A 46 -14.42 -6.39 14.90
C SER A 46 -15.24 -7.04 16.02
N ALA A 47 -14.58 -7.77 16.94
CA ALA A 47 -15.21 -8.41 18.09
C ALA A 47 -16.05 -7.47 18.98
N GLN A 48 -15.74 -6.17 19.04
CA GLN A 48 -16.44 -5.20 19.89
C GLN A 48 -17.93 -5.04 19.54
N TYR A 49 -18.34 -5.52 18.36
CA TYR A 49 -19.68 -5.36 17.83
C TYR A 49 -20.57 -6.60 17.95
N TYR A 50 -20.07 -7.69 18.54
CA TYR A 50 -20.74 -8.98 18.56
C TYR A 50 -20.79 -9.56 19.98
N LEU A 51 -22.00 -9.97 20.38
CA LEU A 51 -22.25 -10.57 21.70
C LEU A 51 -21.42 -11.85 21.88
N GLY A 52 -20.88 -12.05 23.09
CA GLY A 52 -20.00 -13.18 23.40
C GLY A 52 -18.53 -12.99 23.02
N HIS A 53 -18.21 -11.96 22.23
CA HIS A 53 -16.84 -11.64 21.83
C HIS A 53 -16.36 -10.26 22.33
N ALA A 54 -17.29 -9.31 22.43
CA ALA A 54 -16.99 -7.98 22.90
C ALA A 54 -16.62 -7.95 24.39
N GLN A 55 -15.76 -7.00 24.75
CA GLN A 55 -15.67 -6.52 26.12
C GLN A 55 -16.70 -5.41 26.31
N GLY A 56 -17.46 -5.45 27.42
CA GLY A 56 -18.48 -4.46 27.77
C GLY A 56 -19.73 -4.47 26.87
N TYR A 57 -20.35 -3.31 26.66
CA TYR A 57 -21.62 -3.21 25.95
C TYR A 57 -21.48 -3.33 24.42
N VAL A 58 -22.44 -4.02 23.81
CA VAL A 58 -22.56 -4.22 22.36
C VAL A 58 -23.81 -3.48 21.86
N PRO A 59 -23.67 -2.53 20.92
CA PRO A 59 -24.82 -1.88 20.29
C PRO A 59 -25.70 -2.89 19.56
N SER A 60 -27.03 -2.80 19.72
CA SER A 60 -27.97 -3.79 19.18
C SER A 60 -28.26 -3.67 17.69
N SER A 61 -27.86 -2.56 17.05
CA SER A 61 -28.13 -2.26 15.64
C SER A 61 -27.01 -1.46 14.98
N HIS A 62 -27.05 -1.37 13.65
CA HIS A 62 -26.14 -0.51 12.88
C HIS A 62 -26.30 0.97 13.23
N ASP A 63 -27.54 1.45 13.43
CA ASP A 63 -27.78 2.83 13.87
C ASP A 63 -27.26 3.07 15.29
N ALA A 64 -27.40 2.11 16.21
CA ALA A 64 -26.84 2.23 17.56
C ALA A 64 -25.30 2.28 17.56
N ALA A 65 -24.65 1.49 16.70
CA ALA A 65 -23.20 1.53 16.52
C ALA A 65 -22.75 2.87 15.90
N ALA A 66 -23.45 3.33 14.87
CA ALA A 66 -23.21 4.63 14.24
C ALA A 66 -23.41 5.78 15.25
N HIS A 67 -24.45 5.70 16.08
CA HIS A 67 -24.73 6.66 17.14
C HIS A 67 -23.57 6.74 18.13
N PHE A 68 -23.01 5.61 18.56
CA PHE A 68 -21.80 5.61 19.39
C PHE A 68 -20.65 6.37 18.72
N TRP A 69 -20.36 6.09 17.45
CA TRP A 69 -19.27 6.77 16.74
C TRP A 69 -19.48 8.28 16.61
N GLN A 70 -20.70 8.74 16.32
CA GLN A 70 -21.03 10.17 16.27
C GLN A 70 -20.71 10.89 17.58
N HIS A 71 -21.01 10.25 18.72
CA HIS A 71 -20.69 10.81 20.03
C HIS A 71 -19.21 10.67 20.37
N TYR A 72 -18.59 9.54 20.04
CA TYR A 72 -17.17 9.30 20.29
C TYR A 72 -16.28 10.33 19.59
N VAL A 73 -16.49 10.59 18.30
CA VAL A 73 -15.69 11.58 17.55
C VAL A 73 -15.83 13.00 18.10
N ASN A 74 -16.96 13.31 18.74
CA ASN A 74 -17.23 14.63 19.34
C ASN A 74 -16.92 14.68 20.85
N SER A 75 -16.53 13.55 21.45
CA SER A 75 -16.29 13.45 22.88
C SER A 75 -14.94 14.05 23.28
N PRO A 76 -14.74 14.35 24.58
CA PRO A 76 -13.46 14.78 25.11
C PRO A 76 -12.33 13.74 25.02
N CYS A 77 -12.62 12.49 24.63
CA CYS A 77 -11.61 11.45 24.38
C CYS A 77 -10.76 11.74 23.14
N ILE A 78 -11.26 12.61 22.25
CA ILE A 78 -10.59 12.99 21.01
C ILE A 78 -10.03 14.42 21.17
N PRO A 79 -8.81 14.70 20.69
CA PRO A 79 -8.30 16.06 20.60
C PRO A 79 -9.28 17.00 19.90
N ASN A 80 -9.26 18.27 20.32
CA ASN A 80 -10.15 19.26 19.77
C ASN A 80 -9.91 19.45 18.26
N ALA A 81 -10.92 19.92 17.54
CA ALA A 81 -10.82 20.12 16.09
C ALA A 81 -9.77 21.17 15.67
N SER A 82 -9.41 22.11 16.56
CA SER A 82 -8.35 23.09 16.28
C SER A 82 -6.94 22.48 16.26
N THR A 83 -6.71 21.39 16.98
CA THR A 83 -5.44 20.63 16.95
C THR A 83 -5.49 19.46 15.98
N GLN A 84 -6.68 18.92 15.72
CA GLN A 84 -6.91 17.77 14.85
C GLN A 84 -8.00 18.08 13.81
N SER A 85 -7.60 18.65 12.68
CA SER A 85 -8.50 19.09 11.62
C SER A 85 -9.12 17.95 10.81
N ARG A 86 -8.54 16.74 10.88
CA ARG A 86 -9.10 15.53 10.28
C ARG A 86 -9.01 14.29 11.17
N LEU A 87 -9.99 13.40 11.04
CA LEU A 87 -9.98 12.04 11.62
C LEU A 87 -10.09 11.00 10.51
N ILE A 88 -9.37 9.89 10.66
CA ILE A 88 -9.44 8.74 9.77
C ILE A 88 -9.99 7.57 10.58
N ILE A 89 -11.16 7.06 10.19
CA ILE A 89 -11.91 6.03 10.93
C ILE A 89 -11.98 4.74 10.12
N GLU A 90 -11.50 3.65 10.70
CA GLU A 90 -11.74 2.28 10.25
C GLU A 90 -12.73 1.61 11.23
N PRO A 91 -14.03 1.53 10.90
CA PRO A 91 -15.04 1.04 11.82
C PRO A 91 -14.74 -0.34 12.43
N MET A 92 -14.13 -1.24 11.67
CA MET A 92 -13.84 -2.63 12.06
C MET A 92 -12.55 -3.15 11.41
N ASN A 93 -11.65 -3.68 12.24
CA ASN A 93 -10.41 -4.33 11.81
C ASN A 93 -10.65 -5.74 11.25
N GLU A 94 -10.10 -6.05 10.08
CA GLU A 94 -9.95 -7.43 9.56
C GLU A 94 -11.26 -8.20 9.40
N CYS A 95 -12.25 -7.56 8.79
CA CYS A 95 -13.62 -8.09 8.69
C CYS A 95 -13.72 -9.48 8.03
N GLY A 96 -13.07 -9.66 6.88
CA GLY A 96 -13.18 -10.89 6.07
C GLY A 96 -12.80 -12.16 6.84
N VAL A 97 -11.68 -12.10 7.58
CA VAL A 97 -11.13 -13.25 8.30
C VAL A 97 -11.85 -13.54 9.63
N HIS A 98 -12.49 -12.54 10.24
CA HIS A 98 -13.17 -12.71 11.54
C HIS A 98 -14.69 -12.91 11.44
N ALA A 99 -15.32 -12.70 10.28
CA ALA A 99 -16.78 -12.75 10.16
C ALA A 99 -17.40 -14.06 10.69
N GLN A 100 -16.83 -15.20 10.29
CA GLN A 100 -17.33 -16.52 10.71
C GLN A 100 -17.09 -16.78 12.21
N GLU A 101 -15.91 -16.44 12.73
CA GLU A 101 -15.55 -16.59 14.14
C GLU A 101 -16.51 -15.80 15.05
N LEU A 102 -16.93 -14.62 14.60
CA LEU A 102 -17.81 -13.72 15.32
C LEU A 102 -19.31 -14.03 15.14
N GLY A 103 -19.65 -15.16 14.50
CA GLY A 103 -21.03 -15.57 14.28
C GLY A 103 -21.83 -14.62 13.37
N THR A 104 -21.15 -13.95 12.43
CA THR A 104 -21.76 -13.00 11.50
C THR A 104 -21.36 -13.31 10.06
N ASN A 105 -21.66 -12.40 9.12
CA ASN A 105 -21.22 -12.50 7.75
C ASN A 105 -20.68 -11.15 7.24
N PHE A 106 -19.95 -11.20 6.13
CA PHE A 106 -19.29 -10.02 5.55
C PHE A 106 -20.28 -8.93 5.11
N SER A 107 -21.50 -9.31 4.69
CA SER A 107 -22.56 -8.37 4.31
C SER A 107 -23.01 -7.54 5.52
N GLU A 108 -23.27 -8.15 6.67
CA GLU A 108 -23.62 -7.44 7.91
C GLU A 108 -22.51 -6.47 8.34
N MET A 109 -21.25 -6.91 8.29
CA MET A 109 -20.10 -6.04 8.55
C MET A 109 -20.04 -4.85 7.57
N THR A 110 -20.33 -5.08 6.29
CA THR A 110 -20.38 -4.03 5.27
C THR A 110 -21.50 -3.02 5.55
N GLN A 111 -22.70 -3.48 5.91
CA GLN A 111 -23.82 -2.60 6.26
C GLN A 111 -23.52 -1.73 7.48
N ARG A 112 -22.79 -2.28 8.46
CA ARG A 112 -22.33 -1.50 9.62
C ARG A 112 -21.36 -0.39 9.23
N HIS A 113 -20.41 -0.64 8.31
CA HIS A 113 -19.53 0.41 7.78
C HIS A 113 -20.33 1.53 7.13
N ILE A 114 -21.29 1.18 6.28
CA ILE A 114 -22.16 2.14 5.57
C ILE A 114 -22.91 3.01 6.58
N ALA A 115 -23.59 2.41 7.55
CA ALA A 115 -24.35 3.16 8.55
C ALA A 115 -23.47 4.10 9.39
N ILE A 116 -22.27 3.67 9.78
CA ILE A 116 -21.31 4.51 10.52
C ILE A 116 -20.84 5.68 9.64
N ALA A 117 -20.46 5.41 8.39
CA ALA A 117 -19.97 6.43 7.48
C ALA A 117 -21.04 7.49 7.18
N GLU A 118 -22.25 7.07 6.78
CA GLU A 118 -23.35 7.97 6.46
C GLU A 118 -23.73 8.85 7.65
N ARG A 119 -23.76 8.29 8.86
CA ARG A 119 -24.08 9.07 10.06
C ARG A 119 -22.98 10.08 10.40
N LEU A 120 -21.72 9.70 10.25
CA LEU A 120 -20.60 10.59 10.51
C LEU A 120 -20.54 11.73 9.47
N HIS A 121 -20.78 11.43 8.20
CA HIS A 121 -20.87 12.44 7.12
C HIS A 121 -22.04 13.40 7.31
N ALA A 122 -23.17 12.92 7.84
CA ALA A 122 -24.33 13.76 8.16
C ALA A 122 -24.16 14.56 9.46
N SER A 123 -23.11 14.32 10.24
CA SER A 123 -22.91 14.94 11.56
C SER A 123 -22.02 16.18 11.51
N THR A 124 -22.38 17.19 12.31
CA THR A 124 -21.51 18.34 12.55
C THR A 124 -20.44 17.96 13.57
N THR A 125 -19.20 17.77 13.12
CA THR A 125 -18.07 17.41 14.01
C THR A 125 -17.03 18.53 14.20
N GLY A 126 -17.19 19.63 13.47
CA GLY A 126 -16.20 20.72 13.44
C GLY A 126 -14.88 20.36 12.76
N ARG A 127 -14.76 19.16 12.17
CA ARG A 127 -13.56 18.64 11.51
C ARG A 127 -13.92 17.75 10.31
N ARG A 128 -12.95 17.43 9.46
CA ARG A 128 -13.17 16.47 8.37
C ARG A 128 -13.07 15.05 8.92
N VAL A 129 -14.12 14.24 8.79
CA VAL A 129 -14.08 12.82 9.18
C VAL A 129 -14.07 11.97 7.93
N LEU A 130 -12.99 11.20 7.76
CA LEU A 130 -12.85 10.21 6.71
C LEU A 130 -13.20 8.84 7.31
N VAL A 131 -14.07 8.09 6.65
CA VAL A 131 -14.49 6.76 7.08
C VAL A 131 -14.26 5.77 5.94
N GLY A 132 -13.65 4.62 6.24
CA GLY A 132 -13.36 3.62 5.22
C GLY A 132 -13.16 2.23 5.81
N GLY A 133 -12.92 1.26 4.93
CA GLY A 133 -12.89 -0.15 5.28
C GLY A 133 -12.61 -1.03 4.06
N PRO A 134 -12.74 -2.36 4.18
CA PRO A 134 -13.16 -3.12 5.36
C PRO A 134 -11.96 -3.63 6.19
N THR A 135 -10.79 -2.99 6.02
CA THR A 135 -9.53 -3.39 6.66
C THR A 135 -9.17 -4.83 6.30
N SER A 136 -9.16 -5.17 5.01
CA SER A 136 -8.93 -6.55 4.55
C SER A 136 -7.57 -7.09 4.98
N ALA A 137 -7.56 -8.11 5.85
CA ALA A 137 -6.34 -8.74 6.38
C ALA A 137 -5.49 -9.43 5.32
N TYR A 138 -6.15 -10.09 4.36
CA TYR A 138 -5.49 -10.98 3.41
C TYR A 138 -5.98 -10.74 1.98
N PRO A 139 -5.44 -9.73 1.27
CA PRO A 139 -5.89 -9.36 -0.08
C PRO A 139 -5.37 -10.33 -1.16
N ALA A 140 -5.74 -11.60 -1.10
CA ALA A 140 -5.42 -12.62 -2.11
C ALA A 140 -6.58 -12.77 -3.12
N TRP A 141 -6.83 -11.70 -3.86
CA TRP A 141 -8.04 -11.53 -4.68
C TRP A 141 -8.22 -12.54 -5.79
N GLN A 142 -7.13 -13.11 -6.30
CA GLN A 142 -7.18 -14.12 -7.34
C GLN A 142 -7.80 -15.43 -6.87
N LEU A 143 -7.70 -15.75 -5.57
CA LEU A 143 -8.05 -17.06 -5.04
C LEU A 143 -9.43 -17.53 -5.48
N ARG A 144 -9.51 -18.82 -5.82
CA ARG A 144 -10.73 -19.49 -6.24
C ARG A 144 -11.34 -18.75 -7.43
N ASN A 145 -10.50 -18.43 -8.43
CA ASN A 145 -10.94 -17.78 -9.67
C ASN A 145 -11.66 -16.44 -9.41
N PHE A 146 -11.06 -15.60 -8.57
CA PHE A 146 -11.57 -14.29 -8.16
C PHE A 146 -12.92 -14.33 -7.40
N SER A 147 -13.40 -15.50 -6.99
CA SER A 147 -14.59 -15.57 -6.12
C SER A 147 -14.31 -14.99 -4.73
N TYR A 148 -13.06 -15.04 -4.25
CA TYR A 148 -12.67 -14.39 -3.00
C TYR A 148 -12.81 -12.85 -3.08
N TRP A 149 -12.33 -12.26 -4.18
CA TRP A 149 -12.59 -10.85 -4.49
C TRP A 149 -14.09 -10.52 -4.49
N GLN A 150 -14.90 -11.32 -5.19
CA GLN A 150 -16.35 -11.10 -5.31
C GLN A 150 -17.07 -11.18 -3.95
N ALA A 151 -16.60 -12.04 -3.04
CA ALA A 151 -17.19 -12.23 -1.73
C ALA A 151 -16.80 -11.13 -0.72
N GLU A 152 -15.61 -10.53 -0.88
CA GLU A 152 -15.09 -9.54 0.06
C GLU A 152 -14.94 -8.14 -0.56
N MET A 153 -13.73 -7.72 -0.96
CA MET A 153 -13.49 -6.32 -1.35
C MET A 153 -14.36 -5.87 -2.54
N GLY A 154 -14.59 -6.73 -3.54
CA GLY A 154 -15.51 -6.44 -4.64
C GLY A 154 -16.96 -6.26 -4.18
N TYR A 155 -17.41 -7.04 -3.19
CA TYR A 155 -18.71 -6.85 -2.53
C TYR A 155 -18.75 -5.52 -1.78
N PHE A 156 -17.73 -5.25 -0.96
CA PHE A 156 -17.62 -4.03 -0.16
C PHE A 156 -17.69 -2.78 -1.04
N ILE A 157 -16.84 -2.68 -2.07
CA ILE A 157 -16.86 -1.55 -3.01
C ILE A 157 -18.25 -1.43 -3.67
N SER A 158 -18.86 -2.54 -4.08
CA SER A 158 -20.17 -2.52 -4.73
C SER A 158 -21.32 -2.02 -3.84
N LYS A 159 -21.18 -2.09 -2.52
CA LYS A 159 -22.21 -1.64 -1.56
C LYS A 159 -21.87 -0.32 -0.91
N ALA A 160 -20.61 -0.08 -0.59
CA ALA A 160 -20.17 0.99 0.29
C ALA A 160 -19.48 2.16 -0.44
N ALA A 161 -19.06 2.02 -1.71
CA ALA A 161 -18.22 3.02 -2.36
C ALA A 161 -18.82 4.44 -2.47
N ARG A 162 -20.14 4.59 -2.31
CA ARG A 162 -20.81 5.90 -2.27
C ARG A 162 -20.93 6.49 -0.86
N SER A 163 -20.70 5.68 0.15
CA SER A 163 -20.86 6.05 1.56
C SER A 163 -19.51 6.19 2.27
N VAL A 164 -18.42 5.62 1.74
CA VAL A 164 -17.07 5.69 2.35
C VAL A 164 -16.12 6.62 1.58
N ASP A 165 -15.08 7.09 2.27
CA ASP A 165 -14.05 7.99 1.73
C ASP A 165 -12.81 7.26 1.21
N PHE A 166 -12.54 6.04 1.69
CA PHE A 166 -11.35 5.28 1.33
C PHE A 166 -11.56 3.77 1.45
N LEU A 167 -10.70 3.00 0.78
CA LEU A 167 -10.58 1.56 0.94
C LEU A 167 -9.40 1.24 1.84
N SER A 168 -9.51 0.24 2.70
CA SER A 168 -8.40 -0.18 3.54
C SER A 168 -8.11 -1.67 3.51
N CYS A 169 -6.82 -1.99 3.54
CA CYS A 169 -6.30 -3.36 3.54
C CYS A 169 -4.91 -3.43 4.18
N HIS A 170 -4.57 -4.62 4.63
CA HIS A 170 -3.24 -4.95 5.14
C HIS A 170 -2.40 -5.61 4.05
N LEU A 171 -1.13 -5.23 3.95
CA LEU A 171 -0.21 -5.74 2.93
C LEU A 171 1.01 -6.39 3.58
N TYR A 172 0.89 -7.69 3.85
CA TYR A 172 1.96 -8.50 4.42
C TYR A 172 2.56 -9.47 3.41
N ASP A 173 3.89 -9.51 3.31
CA ASP A 173 4.55 -10.78 2.94
C ASP A 173 4.35 -11.75 4.10
N THR A 174 4.16 -13.04 3.84
CA THR A 174 3.86 -14.00 4.92
C THR A 174 4.96 -15.04 5.01
N GLU A 175 5.58 -15.18 6.18
CA GLU A 175 6.59 -16.17 6.48
C GLU A 175 5.96 -17.41 7.14
N LYS A 176 6.29 -18.63 6.67
CA LYS A 176 5.94 -19.89 7.37
C LYS A 176 6.94 -20.27 8.44
N GLY A 177 8.15 -19.75 8.28
CA GLY A 177 9.35 -20.19 8.93
C GLY A 177 10.20 -19.01 9.40
N LEU A 178 11.34 -19.31 9.99
CA LEU A 178 12.34 -18.31 10.39
C LEU A 178 13.56 -18.31 9.46
N GLN A 179 13.57 -19.18 8.45
CA GLN A 179 14.58 -19.17 7.41
C GLN A 179 14.12 -18.36 6.18
N PRO A 180 15.03 -17.65 5.49
CA PRO A 180 14.72 -16.84 4.30
C PRO A 180 13.94 -17.55 3.18
N GLU A 181 14.16 -18.85 3.03
CA GLU A 181 13.51 -19.72 2.04
C GLU A 181 12.08 -20.15 2.43
N GLU A 182 11.63 -19.85 3.65
CA GLU A 182 10.35 -20.31 4.20
C GLU A 182 9.20 -19.30 4.03
N THR A 183 9.32 -18.37 3.09
CA THR A 183 8.26 -17.41 2.77
C THR A 183 7.07 -18.09 2.08
N ASP A 184 5.88 -17.98 2.66
CA ASP A 184 4.62 -18.47 2.12
C ASP A 184 4.10 -17.63 0.96
N ASN A 185 4.18 -16.31 1.09
CA ASN A 185 3.76 -15.42 0.01
C ASN A 185 4.58 -14.14 0.03
N PHE A 186 4.95 -13.72 -1.17
CA PHE A 186 5.50 -12.40 -1.43
C PHE A 186 4.41 -11.54 -2.07
N ARG A 187 4.23 -10.35 -1.53
CA ARG A 187 3.34 -9.31 -2.03
C ARG A 187 4.10 -8.11 -2.56
N ALA A 188 5.27 -7.80 -2.00
CA ALA A 188 6.12 -6.74 -2.54
C ALA A 188 6.41 -6.99 -4.02
N GLY A 189 6.31 -5.96 -4.85
CA GLY A 189 6.38 -6.05 -6.30
C GLY A 189 5.01 -6.01 -6.98
N SER A 190 4.94 -6.76 -8.07
CA SER A 190 3.83 -6.81 -9.00
C SER A 190 2.48 -7.17 -8.35
N ASN A 191 2.48 -7.99 -7.28
CA ASN A 191 1.26 -8.38 -6.59
C ASN A 191 0.58 -7.22 -5.85
N THR A 192 1.33 -6.47 -5.03
CA THR A 192 0.80 -5.28 -4.34
C THR A 192 0.26 -4.29 -5.36
N GLN A 193 0.98 -4.07 -6.46
CA GLN A 193 0.51 -3.16 -7.48
C GLN A 193 -0.76 -3.65 -8.19
N ALA A 194 -0.88 -4.95 -8.49
CA ALA A 194 -2.09 -5.54 -9.08
C ALA A 194 -3.31 -5.43 -8.15
N ILE A 195 -3.11 -5.66 -6.85
CA ILE A 195 -4.13 -5.48 -5.81
C ILE A 195 -4.67 -4.05 -5.81
N LEU A 196 -3.78 -3.07 -5.74
CA LEU A 196 -4.17 -1.66 -5.66
C LEU A 196 -4.81 -1.17 -6.98
N ASP A 197 -4.27 -1.57 -8.15
CA ASP A 197 -4.86 -1.22 -9.45
C ASP A 197 -6.27 -1.82 -9.62
N LEU A 198 -6.53 -3.03 -9.12
CA LEU A 198 -7.88 -3.62 -9.14
C LEU A 198 -8.85 -2.84 -8.25
N HIS A 199 -8.43 -2.43 -7.05
CA HIS A 199 -9.24 -1.59 -6.17
C HIS A 199 -9.57 -0.25 -6.80
N GLU A 200 -8.56 0.43 -7.36
CA GLU A 200 -8.71 1.73 -8.03
C GLU A 200 -9.68 1.62 -9.21
N ALA A 201 -9.44 0.70 -10.14
CA ALA A 201 -10.26 0.55 -11.34
C ALA A 201 -11.71 0.16 -11.01
N TYR A 202 -11.90 -0.76 -10.05
CA TYR A 202 -13.24 -1.21 -9.68
C TYR A 202 -14.03 -0.18 -8.87
N SER A 203 -13.36 0.62 -8.02
CA SER A 203 -14.01 1.69 -7.26
C SER A 203 -14.33 2.90 -8.14
N ALA A 204 -13.45 3.27 -9.08
CA ALA A 204 -13.68 4.37 -10.01
C ALA A 204 -14.98 4.20 -10.81
N SER A 205 -15.36 2.97 -11.17
CA SER A 205 -16.63 2.70 -11.86
C SER A 205 -17.88 2.74 -10.97
N ARG A 206 -17.74 2.99 -9.65
CA ARG A 206 -18.82 2.95 -8.65
C ARG A 206 -18.99 4.23 -7.84
N THR A 207 -17.96 5.07 -7.80
CA THR A 207 -18.03 6.42 -7.23
C THR A 207 -18.83 7.36 -8.15
N ALA A 208 -19.42 8.41 -7.57
CA ALA A 208 -20.27 9.33 -8.32
C ALA A 208 -19.49 10.21 -9.32
N ASN A 209 -18.21 10.48 -9.03
CA ASN A 209 -17.34 11.33 -9.84
C ASN A 209 -16.41 10.55 -10.77
N GLY A 210 -16.49 9.21 -10.80
CA GLY A 210 -15.63 8.38 -11.62
C GLY A 210 -14.18 8.27 -11.12
N ALA A 211 -13.86 8.83 -9.94
CA ALA A 211 -12.52 8.78 -9.37
C ALA A 211 -12.34 7.53 -8.49
N PRO A 212 -11.15 6.90 -8.49
CA PRO A 212 -10.87 5.79 -7.58
C PRO A 212 -10.96 6.26 -6.13
N LEU A 213 -11.46 5.39 -5.25
CA LEU A 213 -11.35 5.63 -3.81
C LEU A 213 -9.87 5.51 -3.41
N PRO A 214 -9.32 6.46 -2.64
CA PRO A 214 -7.96 6.36 -2.15
C PRO A 214 -7.82 5.19 -1.16
N HIS A 215 -6.58 4.76 -0.96
CA HIS A 215 -6.24 3.68 -0.04
C HIS A 215 -5.77 4.19 1.32
N LEU A 216 -6.17 3.49 2.37
CA LEU A 216 -5.49 3.47 3.65
C LEU A 216 -4.83 2.10 3.80
N ILE A 217 -3.50 2.07 3.76
CA ILE A 217 -2.74 0.86 4.09
C ILE A 217 -2.40 0.94 5.58
N SER A 218 -3.38 0.57 6.41
CA SER A 218 -3.30 0.71 7.87
C SER A 218 -2.29 -0.24 8.51
N GLU A 219 -1.90 -1.30 7.82
CA GLU A 219 -0.79 -2.18 8.19
C GLU A 219 -0.06 -2.71 6.96
N TYR A 220 1.28 -2.68 6.97
CA TYR A 220 2.08 -3.40 5.98
C TYR A 220 3.44 -3.83 6.53
N GLY A 221 4.03 -4.88 5.94
CA GLY A 221 5.35 -5.39 6.31
C GLY A 221 5.57 -6.83 5.88
N GLY A 222 6.32 -7.58 6.68
CA GLY A 222 6.35 -9.04 6.70
C GLY A 222 5.61 -9.54 7.94
N GLY A 223 4.77 -10.56 7.81
CA GLY A 223 4.02 -11.20 8.89
C GLY A 223 4.37 -12.68 8.98
N PHE A 224 3.99 -13.35 10.07
CA PHE A 224 4.37 -14.76 10.30
C PHE A 224 3.15 -15.64 10.55
N LYS A 225 3.13 -16.84 9.96
CA LYS A 225 2.07 -17.86 10.18
C LYS A 225 2.25 -18.67 11.45
N MET A 226 3.44 -18.65 12.03
CA MET A 226 3.73 -19.37 13.27
C MET A 226 3.24 -18.60 14.49
N SER A 227 3.11 -19.31 15.61
CA SER A 227 2.80 -18.71 16.90
C SER A 227 3.76 -17.55 17.18
N MET A 228 3.20 -16.36 17.47
CA MET A 228 3.91 -15.12 17.84
C MET A 228 4.76 -15.24 19.12
N ALA A 229 4.85 -16.43 19.68
CA ALA A 229 5.53 -16.75 20.91
C ALA A 229 6.98 -17.24 20.66
N LEU A 230 7.75 -16.55 19.82
CA LEU A 230 9.16 -16.85 19.57
C LEU A 230 10.09 -16.01 20.46
N PRO A 231 11.24 -16.56 20.90
CA PRO A 231 12.32 -15.74 21.43
C PRO A 231 12.74 -14.67 20.42
N TYR A 232 13.07 -13.48 20.92
CA TYR A 232 13.59 -12.44 20.05
C TYR A 232 14.98 -12.81 19.50
N GLU A 233 15.10 -12.76 18.17
CA GLU A 233 16.37 -12.76 17.45
C GLU A 233 16.36 -11.64 16.40
N PRO A 234 17.44 -10.85 16.25
CA PRO A 234 17.47 -9.78 15.27
C PRO A 234 17.28 -10.26 13.83
N ALA A 235 17.55 -11.53 13.53
CA ALA A 235 17.27 -12.10 12.23
C ALA A 235 15.78 -12.06 11.87
N HIS A 236 14.88 -12.18 12.86
CA HIS A 236 13.44 -12.14 12.61
C HIS A 236 12.98 -10.76 12.12
N ASP A 237 13.58 -9.70 12.67
CA ASP A 237 13.28 -8.33 12.26
C ASP A 237 13.63 -8.09 10.79
N TRP A 238 14.56 -8.85 10.19
CA TRP A 238 14.87 -8.73 8.76
C TRP A 238 13.66 -8.96 7.88
N PHE A 239 12.80 -9.93 8.20
CA PHE A 239 11.59 -10.25 7.44
C PHE A 239 10.63 -9.06 7.41
N VAL A 240 10.48 -8.39 8.56
CA VAL A 240 9.68 -7.17 8.66
C VAL A 240 10.35 -6.05 7.87
N LEU A 241 11.65 -5.82 8.06
CA LEU A 241 12.43 -4.75 7.42
C LEU A 241 12.40 -4.84 5.88
N ARG A 242 12.63 -6.02 5.29
CA ARG A 242 12.55 -6.19 3.83
C ARG A 242 11.13 -5.95 3.31
N GLY A 243 10.12 -6.45 4.04
CA GLY A 243 8.72 -6.32 3.66
C GLY A 243 8.22 -4.87 3.71
N VAL A 244 8.68 -4.08 4.69
CA VAL A 244 8.34 -2.65 4.77
C VAL A 244 9.08 -1.82 3.72
N ASN A 245 10.36 -2.11 3.42
CA ASN A 245 11.10 -1.35 2.40
C ASN A 245 10.54 -1.60 1.00
N GLY A 246 10.31 -2.85 0.63
CA GLY A 246 9.76 -3.20 -0.69
C GLY A 246 8.39 -2.58 -0.96
N LYS A 247 7.55 -2.42 0.07
CA LYS A 247 6.22 -1.81 -0.07
C LYS A 247 6.27 -0.28 0.00
N LEU A 248 7.16 0.30 0.81
CA LEU A 248 7.28 1.76 0.94
C LEU A 248 7.51 2.43 -0.43
N LEU A 249 8.46 1.94 -1.21
CA LEU A 249 8.81 2.57 -2.49
C LEU A 249 7.70 2.44 -3.55
N GLU A 250 6.89 1.38 -3.48
CA GLU A 250 5.67 1.22 -4.29
C GLU A 250 4.55 2.17 -3.88
N LEU A 251 4.35 2.35 -2.58
CA LEU A 251 3.33 3.25 -2.07
C LEU A 251 3.69 4.71 -2.39
N LEU A 252 4.97 5.06 -2.43
CA LEU A 252 5.45 6.36 -2.90
C LEU A 252 5.13 6.65 -4.38
N ASP A 253 4.74 5.66 -5.19
CA ASP A 253 4.22 5.87 -6.55
C ASP A 253 2.75 6.31 -6.62
N ARG A 254 2.03 6.30 -5.49
CA ARG A 254 0.59 6.61 -5.42
C ARG A 254 0.23 7.70 -4.41
N PRO A 255 1.02 8.79 -4.26
CA PRO A 255 0.78 9.77 -3.20
C PRO A 255 -0.56 10.51 -3.35
N ASP A 256 -1.09 10.58 -4.57
CA ASP A 256 -2.39 11.19 -4.90
C ASP A 256 -3.60 10.31 -4.54
N ARG A 257 -3.38 9.00 -4.36
CA ARG A 257 -4.42 7.99 -4.08
C ARG A 257 -4.18 7.24 -2.77
N LEU A 258 -3.34 7.77 -1.89
CA LEU A 258 -3.11 7.23 -0.54
C LEU A 258 -3.54 8.25 0.51
N VAL A 259 -4.45 7.83 1.39
CA VAL A 259 -4.78 8.57 2.61
C VAL A 259 -3.61 8.52 3.59
N LYS A 260 -3.08 7.31 3.82
CA LYS A 260 -1.95 7.02 4.69
C LYS A 260 -1.44 5.58 4.47
N SER A 261 -0.17 5.35 4.77
CA SER A 261 0.41 4.01 4.87
C SER A 261 1.17 3.89 6.19
N ILE A 262 0.97 2.79 6.91
CA ILE A 262 1.56 2.57 8.24
C ILE A 262 2.31 1.24 8.23
N PRO A 263 3.66 1.25 8.29
CA PRO A 263 4.39 0.02 8.52
C PRO A 263 3.96 -0.53 9.89
N PHE A 264 3.63 -1.82 9.96
CA PHE A 264 3.17 -2.43 11.19
C PHE A 264 4.34 -2.69 12.13
N ILE A 265 4.80 -1.60 12.75
CA ILE A 265 5.87 -1.55 13.73
C ILE A 265 5.32 -0.74 14.90
N VAL A 266 5.03 -1.42 16.00
CA VAL A 266 4.43 -0.83 17.19
C VAL A 266 5.50 -0.39 18.19
N GLY A 267 5.09 0.36 19.22
CA GLY A 267 5.98 0.83 20.28
C GLY A 267 6.53 -0.32 21.15
N ARG A 268 5.97 -0.49 22.34
CA ARG A 268 6.43 -1.49 23.33
C ARG A 268 5.59 -2.76 23.40
N ALA A 269 4.41 -2.75 22.78
CA ALA A 269 3.46 -3.87 22.82
C ALA A 269 3.18 -4.44 24.23
N THR A 270 3.12 -3.61 25.27
CA THR A 270 2.96 -4.06 26.68
C THR A 270 1.64 -4.78 26.99
N TRP A 271 0.74 -4.85 26.02
CA TRP A 271 -0.51 -5.60 26.08
C TRP A 271 -0.32 -7.07 25.70
N ASP A 272 0.76 -7.42 24.99
CA ASP A 272 1.07 -8.80 24.65
C ASP A 272 1.64 -9.49 25.89
N VAL A 273 1.14 -10.69 26.19
CA VAL A 273 1.56 -11.43 27.40
C VAL A 273 2.87 -12.12 27.08
N GLU A 274 3.96 -11.43 27.36
CA GLU A 274 5.30 -11.94 27.12
C GLU A 274 5.65 -13.04 28.14
N VAL A 275 5.81 -14.29 27.68
CA VAL A 275 6.19 -15.44 28.53
C VAL A 275 7.64 -15.83 28.25
N GLY A 276 8.53 -15.67 29.24
CA GLY A 276 9.95 -16.04 29.11
C GLY A 276 10.76 -14.93 28.42
N ASN A 277 11.50 -15.25 27.34
CA ASN A 277 12.26 -14.28 26.53
C ASN A 277 11.55 -13.93 25.20
N LYS A 278 10.22 -14.05 25.17
CA LYS A 278 9.41 -13.87 23.98
C LYS A 278 9.03 -12.40 23.86
N SER A 279 9.10 -11.84 22.66
CA SER A 279 8.74 -10.45 22.41
C SER A 279 7.75 -10.42 21.27
N TYR A 280 6.81 -9.48 21.31
CA TYR A 280 5.96 -9.22 20.16
C TYR A 280 6.84 -8.87 18.95
N PRO A 281 6.76 -9.60 17.82
CA PRO A 281 7.75 -9.53 16.75
C PRO A 281 7.74 -8.21 15.96
N PHE A 282 6.74 -7.37 16.19
CA PHE A 282 6.59 -6.07 15.52
C PHE A 282 6.92 -4.89 16.43
N ALA A 283 7.53 -5.10 17.59
CA ALA A 283 7.80 -4.04 18.56
C ALA A 283 9.18 -3.38 18.35
N LEU A 284 9.23 -2.04 18.41
CA LEU A 284 10.48 -1.25 18.44
C LEU A 284 11.35 -1.52 19.67
N TRP A 285 10.71 -1.96 20.74
CA TRP A 285 11.34 -2.18 22.02
C TRP A 285 10.99 -3.56 22.53
N ARG A 286 11.99 -4.24 23.07
CA ARG A 286 11.82 -5.46 23.85
C ARG A 286 12.38 -5.26 25.25
N GLN A 287 11.89 -6.01 26.21
CA GLN A 287 12.42 -5.97 27.56
C GLN A 287 13.52 -7.03 27.76
N ALA A 288 14.64 -6.66 28.39
CA ALA A 288 15.72 -7.60 28.69
C ALA A 288 15.38 -8.52 29.88
N ALA A 289 16.15 -9.61 30.05
CA ALA A 289 16.13 -10.50 31.21
C ALA A 289 14.71 -10.99 31.59
N ASP A 290 14.02 -11.62 30.64
CA ASP A 290 12.66 -12.15 30.80
C ASP A 290 11.68 -11.12 31.41
N HIS A 291 11.61 -9.94 30.78
CA HIS A 291 10.69 -8.87 31.16
C HIS A 291 10.94 -8.21 32.52
N LYS A 292 12.19 -8.30 33.01
CA LYS A 292 12.61 -7.67 34.29
C LYS A 292 13.73 -6.65 34.14
N GLY A 293 14.34 -6.57 32.97
CA GLY A 293 15.44 -5.66 32.65
C GLY A 293 14.99 -4.36 31.97
N PRO A 294 15.95 -3.54 31.52
CA PRO A 294 15.66 -2.33 30.75
C PRO A 294 15.07 -2.66 29.37
N TRP A 295 14.42 -1.66 28.77
CA TRP A 295 13.98 -1.71 27.38
C TRP A 295 15.17 -1.56 26.43
N LEU A 296 15.29 -2.48 25.49
CA LEU A 296 16.32 -2.50 24.45
C LEU A 296 15.67 -2.27 23.09
N ARG A 297 16.38 -1.57 22.20
CA ARG A 297 15.98 -1.41 20.80
C ARG A 297 16.02 -2.76 20.08
N THR A 298 15.00 -3.02 19.28
CA THR A 298 15.03 -4.08 18.26
C THR A 298 15.68 -3.56 16.97
N ALA A 299 15.98 -4.43 16.01
CA ALA A 299 16.53 -4.03 14.72
C ALA A 299 15.50 -3.30 13.84
N LEU A 300 14.22 -3.32 14.20
CA LEU A 300 13.18 -2.51 13.53
C LEU A 300 13.48 -0.99 13.56
N TRP A 301 14.30 -0.50 14.49
CA TRP A 301 14.79 0.88 14.50
C TRP A 301 15.57 1.26 13.23
N LEU A 302 16.24 0.29 12.60
CA LEU A 302 17.09 0.53 11.43
C LEU A 302 16.29 1.07 10.24
N PHE A 303 14.98 0.76 10.14
CA PHE A 303 14.10 1.36 9.14
C PHE A 303 14.03 2.88 9.30
N TYR A 304 13.79 3.36 10.51
CA TYR A 304 13.69 4.79 10.80
C TYR A 304 15.05 5.49 10.69
N GLU A 305 16.15 4.81 11.05
CA GLU A 305 17.50 5.34 10.93
C GLU A 305 17.98 5.44 9.46
N LEU A 306 17.53 4.54 8.58
CA LEU A 306 17.79 4.59 7.14
C LEU A 306 17.19 5.87 6.53
N TYR A 307 15.94 6.19 6.84
CA TYR A 307 15.20 7.32 6.26
C TYR A 307 15.22 8.61 7.10
N SER A 308 15.96 8.65 8.22
CA SER A 308 15.91 9.75 9.19
C SER A 308 16.27 11.14 8.65
N GLU A 309 16.95 11.19 7.50
CA GLU A 309 17.43 12.41 6.85
C GLU A 309 16.75 12.67 5.51
N LEU A 310 15.75 11.87 5.13
CA LEU A 310 15.00 12.05 3.89
C LEU A 310 14.10 13.28 3.99
N ASP A 311 14.21 14.16 3.01
CA ASP A 311 13.42 15.39 2.92
C ASP A 311 13.29 15.81 1.45
N GLY A 312 12.40 16.77 1.17
CA GLY A 312 12.29 17.44 -0.12
C GLY A 312 11.14 17.01 -1.00
N HIS A 313 11.04 17.66 -2.15
CA HIS A 313 10.06 17.38 -3.18
C HIS A 313 10.49 16.21 -4.03
N ARG A 314 9.52 15.37 -4.43
CA ARG A 314 9.77 14.26 -5.35
C ARG A 314 10.27 14.80 -6.69
N VAL A 315 11.35 14.23 -7.21
CA VAL A 315 11.89 14.51 -8.55
C VAL A 315 11.84 13.24 -9.40
N SER A 316 11.93 13.40 -10.73
CA SER A 316 11.79 12.27 -11.65
C SER A 316 12.94 11.27 -11.47
N SER A 317 12.61 10.03 -11.13
CA SER A 317 13.47 8.85 -11.21
C SER A 317 12.85 7.80 -12.13
N ARG A 318 13.67 6.94 -12.72
CA ARG A 318 13.20 5.78 -13.50
C ARG A 318 14.19 4.63 -13.37
N SER A 319 13.66 3.44 -13.16
CA SER A 319 14.35 2.18 -13.36
C SER A 319 13.87 1.54 -14.68
N ASP A 320 14.76 0.85 -15.38
CA ASP A 320 14.44 -0.02 -16.51
C ASP A 320 14.23 -1.48 -16.08
N GLN A 321 14.33 -1.76 -14.77
CA GLN A 321 14.13 -3.07 -14.17
C GLN A 321 13.12 -2.99 -13.02
N ALA A 322 12.01 -3.72 -13.12
CA ALA A 322 10.95 -3.73 -12.11
C ALA A 322 11.38 -4.32 -10.77
N ASN A 323 12.47 -5.09 -10.74
CA ASN A 323 13.09 -5.63 -9.53
C ASN A 323 14.00 -4.63 -8.80
N LEU A 324 14.30 -3.49 -9.43
CA LEU A 324 14.99 -2.36 -8.81
C LEU A 324 14.01 -1.19 -8.67
N GLN A 325 13.51 -0.99 -7.46
CA GLN A 325 12.66 0.17 -7.17
C GLN A 325 13.53 1.40 -6.96
N ALA A 326 13.09 2.57 -7.47
CA ALA A 326 13.84 3.81 -7.37
C ALA A 326 12.94 5.02 -7.13
N GLN A 327 13.22 5.78 -6.06
CA GLN A 327 12.55 7.07 -5.77
C GLN A 327 13.59 8.17 -5.57
N ALA A 328 13.30 9.39 -6.02
CA ALA A 328 14.21 10.51 -5.85
C ALA A 328 13.52 11.75 -5.28
N PHE A 329 14.25 12.49 -4.45
CA PHE A 329 13.78 13.70 -3.78
C PHE A 329 14.86 14.78 -3.82
N ALA A 330 14.47 16.03 -3.83
CA ALA A 330 15.40 17.15 -3.71
C ALA A 330 14.76 18.28 -2.89
N ASN A 331 15.57 18.94 -2.07
CA ASN A 331 15.10 20.07 -1.26
C ASN A 331 15.82 21.38 -1.61
N SER A 332 15.24 22.51 -1.19
CA SER A 332 15.76 23.85 -1.50
C SER A 332 17.15 24.14 -0.92
N SER A 333 17.61 23.33 0.05
CA SER A 333 18.97 23.42 0.61
C SER A 333 20.06 22.82 -0.29
N GLY A 334 19.70 22.23 -1.44
CA GLY A 334 20.65 21.68 -2.41
C GLY A 334 21.09 20.23 -2.13
N SER A 335 20.28 19.49 -1.36
CA SER A 335 20.44 18.04 -1.19
C SER A 335 19.51 17.28 -2.14
N CYS A 336 20.02 16.20 -2.72
CA CYS A 336 19.25 15.27 -3.54
C CYS A 336 19.39 13.86 -2.97
N TRP A 337 18.27 13.15 -2.83
CA TRP A 337 18.22 11.77 -2.37
C TRP A 337 17.81 10.86 -3.53
N LEU A 338 18.48 9.73 -3.66
CA LEU A 338 18.08 8.59 -4.47
C LEU A 338 17.93 7.38 -3.54
N LEU A 339 16.70 6.87 -3.47
CA LEU A 339 16.35 5.65 -2.78
C LEU A 339 16.36 4.52 -3.79
N LEU A 340 17.01 3.41 -3.44
CA LEU A 340 17.01 2.17 -4.23
C LEU A 340 16.58 1.02 -3.33
N ASN A 341 15.80 0.09 -3.87
CA ASN A 341 15.47 -1.16 -3.19
C ASN A 341 15.54 -2.34 -4.16
N ASN A 342 16.25 -3.39 -3.78
CA ASN A 342 16.27 -4.67 -4.48
C ASN A 342 15.08 -5.52 -4.02
N LEU A 343 14.28 -6.05 -4.95
CA LEU A 343 13.16 -6.95 -4.63
C LEU A 343 13.54 -8.44 -4.65
N LEU A 344 14.76 -8.78 -5.06
CA LEU A 344 15.20 -10.17 -5.25
C LEU A 344 15.98 -10.71 -4.05
N ASP A 345 16.01 -12.04 -3.96
CA ASP A 345 16.90 -12.82 -3.09
C ASP A 345 18.33 -12.96 -3.63
N SER A 346 18.62 -12.34 -4.77
CA SER A 346 19.94 -12.31 -5.41
C SER A 346 20.50 -10.89 -5.48
N GLU A 347 21.82 -10.79 -5.60
CA GLU A 347 22.47 -9.50 -5.87
C GLU A 347 22.02 -8.93 -7.23
N ILE A 348 21.90 -7.61 -7.29
CA ILE A 348 21.72 -6.86 -8.55
C ILE A 348 22.80 -5.81 -8.69
N THR A 349 23.42 -5.71 -9.86
CA THR A 349 24.35 -4.62 -10.16
C THR A 349 23.66 -3.59 -11.03
N VAL A 350 23.67 -2.34 -10.55
CA VAL A 350 22.92 -1.24 -11.17
C VAL A 350 23.90 -0.18 -11.67
N SER A 351 23.58 0.44 -12.80
CA SER A 351 24.28 1.62 -13.30
C SER A 351 23.41 2.86 -13.08
N ILE A 352 23.95 3.89 -12.44
CA ILE A 352 23.21 5.10 -12.06
C ILE A 352 23.57 6.25 -13.01
N ASP A 353 22.60 6.76 -13.75
CA ASP A 353 22.78 8.02 -14.46
C ASP A 353 22.50 9.20 -13.52
N TRP A 354 23.58 9.81 -13.02
CA TRP A 354 23.52 10.98 -12.14
C TRP A 354 23.18 12.28 -12.88
N GLY A 355 23.21 12.29 -14.22
CA GLY A 355 23.04 13.49 -15.03
C GLY A 355 23.95 14.63 -14.56
N ALA A 356 23.34 15.78 -14.26
CA ALA A 356 24.06 16.97 -13.79
C ALA A 356 24.74 16.81 -12.42
N LEU A 357 24.39 15.77 -11.65
CA LEU A 357 24.95 15.50 -10.31
C LEU A 357 26.26 14.73 -10.34
N SER A 358 26.70 14.23 -11.50
CA SER A 358 27.95 13.46 -11.65
C SER A 358 29.21 14.21 -11.19
N GLY A 359 29.17 15.54 -11.15
CA GLY A 359 30.25 16.41 -10.67
C GLY A 359 30.15 16.85 -9.20
N ALA A 360 29.14 16.38 -8.45
CA ALA A 360 28.94 16.81 -7.06
C ALA A 360 30.12 16.39 -6.15
N PRO A 361 30.42 17.17 -5.10
CA PRO A 361 31.62 16.95 -4.28
C PRO A 361 31.46 15.81 -3.27
N SER A 362 30.23 15.50 -2.83
CA SER A 362 29.98 14.51 -1.79
C SER A 362 28.76 13.64 -2.10
N LEU A 363 28.86 12.39 -1.65
CA LEU A 363 27.79 11.42 -1.70
C LEU A 363 27.83 10.60 -0.43
N HIS A 364 26.82 10.79 0.39
CA HIS A 364 26.57 9.98 1.58
C HIS A 364 25.71 8.78 1.21
N ILE A 365 26.07 7.60 1.72
CA ILE A 365 25.44 6.33 1.39
C ILE A 365 25.04 5.63 2.69
N LYS A 366 23.73 5.45 2.89
CA LYS A 366 23.19 4.54 3.89
C LYS A 366 22.71 3.26 3.22
N ARG A 367 23.04 2.10 3.79
CA ARG A 367 22.69 0.78 3.26
C ARG A 367 22.14 -0.11 4.35
N LEU A 368 20.91 -0.60 4.18
CA LEU A 368 20.27 -1.55 5.08
C LEU A 368 20.16 -2.91 4.40
N TYR A 369 20.93 -3.88 4.88
CA TYR A 369 21.03 -5.23 4.33
C TYR A 369 21.11 -6.28 5.44
N TYR A 370 20.95 -7.56 5.06
CA TYR A 370 21.21 -8.68 5.96
C TYR A 370 22.68 -9.11 5.88
N ASP A 371 23.41 -9.01 6.98
CA ASP A 371 24.77 -9.52 7.08
C ASP A 371 24.72 -11.01 7.46
N THR A 372 25.05 -11.86 6.48
CA THR A 372 25.05 -13.32 6.64
C THR A 372 26.18 -13.81 7.55
N ALA A 373 27.27 -13.06 7.71
CA ALA A 373 28.37 -13.43 8.60
C ALA A 373 28.00 -13.26 10.08
N THR A 374 27.17 -12.25 10.39
CA THR A 374 26.69 -11.98 11.75
C THR A 374 25.25 -12.42 12.00
N ALA A 375 24.56 -12.88 10.95
CA ALA A 375 23.14 -13.27 10.92
C ALA A 375 22.21 -12.15 11.41
N ARG A 376 22.46 -10.89 11.00
CA ARG A 376 21.76 -9.70 11.52
C ARG A 376 21.48 -8.66 10.43
N PRO A 377 20.32 -7.96 10.52
CA PRO A 377 20.14 -6.69 9.82
C PRO A 377 21.24 -5.71 10.22
N THR A 378 21.84 -5.06 9.23
CA THR A 378 22.93 -4.11 9.40
C THR A 378 22.64 -2.85 8.62
N LEU A 379 22.82 -1.70 9.27
CA LEU A 379 22.82 -0.39 8.64
C LEU A 379 24.25 0.13 8.55
N SER A 380 24.80 0.25 7.36
CA SER A 380 26.07 0.93 7.12
C SER A 380 25.86 2.37 6.66
N SER A 381 26.80 3.25 6.97
CA SER A 381 26.77 4.68 6.65
C SER A 381 28.18 5.12 6.25
N THR A 382 28.35 5.59 5.01
CA THR A 382 29.67 5.91 4.44
C THR A 382 29.61 7.15 3.56
N GLU A 383 30.74 7.81 3.38
CA GLU A 383 30.94 8.83 2.36
C GLU A 383 31.71 8.22 1.19
N ASN A 384 31.15 8.25 -0.02
CA ASN A 384 31.80 7.72 -1.20
C ASN A 384 31.42 8.48 -2.48
N ALA A 385 32.08 9.62 -2.71
CA ALA A 385 31.91 10.39 -3.94
C ALA A 385 32.42 9.67 -5.21
N THR A 386 33.13 8.54 -5.12
CA THR A 386 33.61 7.82 -6.32
C THR A 386 32.45 7.23 -7.12
N LEU A 387 31.33 6.88 -6.47
CA LEU A 387 30.12 6.37 -7.13
C LEU A 387 29.46 7.42 -8.05
N LEU A 388 29.76 8.71 -7.88
CA LEU A 388 29.32 9.75 -8.81
C LEU A 388 30.05 9.69 -10.17
N ARG A 389 31.29 9.16 -10.17
CA ARG A 389 32.15 9.04 -11.37
C ARG A 389 32.24 7.61 -11.91
N HIS A 390 32.04 6.62 -11.05
CA HIS A 390 31.99 5.19 -11.39
C HIS A 390 30.64 4.65 -10.91
N PRO A 391 29.55 4.89 -11.66
CA PRO A 391 28.20 4.77 -11.13
C PRO A 391 27.68 3.34 -11.12
N HIS A 392 28.50 2.39 -10.71
CA HIS A 392 28.11 0.99 -10.55
C HIS A 392 27.98 0.67 -9.07
N LEU A 393 26.79 0.24 -8.68
CA LEU A 393 26.47 -0.17 -7.32
C LEU A 393 25.90 -1.59 -7.36
N THR A 394 26.50 -2.51 -6.61
CA THR A 394 25.91 -3.82 -6.37
C THR A 394 25.05 -3.72 -5.12
N LEU A 395 23.77 -4.06 -5.24
CA LEU A 395 22.84 -4.20 -4.12
C LEU A 395 22.75 -5.68 -3.73
N MET A 396 22.80 -5.95 -2.44
CA MET A 396 22.60 -7.25 -1.82
C MET A 396 21.13 -7.69 -1.95
N PRO A 397 20.83 -8.99 -1.74
CA PRO A 397 19.46 -9.48 -1.63
C PRO A 397 18.59 -8.62 -0.70
N TYR A 398 17.44 -8.18 -1.20
CA TYR A 398 16.46 -7.34 -0.50
C TYR A 398 16.99 -6.04 0.14
N GLU A 399 18.14 -5.54 -0.32
CA GLU A 399 18.76 -4.36 0.27
C GLU A 399 18.03 -3.07 -0.09
N ALA A 400 17.90 -2.19 0.91
CA ALA A 400 17.46 -0.81 0.74
C ALA A 400 18.65 0.17 0.91
N VAL A 401 18.80 1.10 -0.01
CA VAL A 401 19.88 2.08 -0.05
C VAL A 401 19.32 3.49 -0.13
N VAL A 402 19.86 4.42 0.66
CA VAL A 402 19.63 5.86 0.57
C VAL A 402 20.93 6.54 0.21
N LEU A 403 20.96 7.15 -0.98
CA LEU A 403 22.07 7.91 -1.52
C LEU A 403 21.75 9.39 -1.42
N ARG A 404 22.50 10.17 -0.64
CA ARG A 404 22.33 11.61 -0.51
C ARG A 404 23.51 12.35 -1.12
N VAL A 405 23.27 13.05 -2.22
CA VAL A 405 24.20 13.99 -2.83
C VAL A 405 24.02 15.36 -2.18
N GLN A 406 25.11 16.00 -1.75
CA GLN A 406 25.08 17.39 -1.29
C GLN A 406 25.80 18.30 -2.28
N GLY A 407 25.38 19.57 -2.32
CA GLY A 407 25.98 20.56 -3.23
C GLY A 407 25.46 20.44 -4.66
N ALA A 408 24.26 19.88 -4.85
CA ALA A 408 23.54 19.98 -6.10
C ALA A 408 23.16 21.46 -6.32
N THR A 409 23.99 22.20 -7.06
CA THR A 409 23.70 23.59 -7.44
C THR A 409 22.65 23.61 -8.55
N GLY A 410 21.39 23.55 -8.16
CA GLY A 410 20.21 23.71 -8.99
C GLY A 410 18.98 23.67 -8.11
N GLN A 411 18.24 24.78 -8.02
CA GLN A 411 17.10 24.87 -7.11
C GLN A 411 15.98 23.91 -7.54
N PRO A 412 15.48 23.04 -6.64
CA PRO A 412 14.19 22.36 -6.84
C PRO A 412 13.03 23.37 -6.82
N GLU A 413 13.15 24.42 -6.00
CA GLU A 413 12.29 25.61 -5.99
C GLU A 413 12.60 26.48 -7.22
N GLY A 414 12.14 26.02 -8.38
CA GLY A 414 12.48 26.63 -9.68
C GLY A 414 12.62 25.63 -10.82
N ALA A 415 12.20 24.37 -10.63
CA ALA A 415 12.10 23.42 -11.73
C ALA A 415 11.30 24.04 -12.88
N THR A 416 11.99 24.33 -13.99
CA THR A 416 11.40 24.90 -15.21
C THR A 416 10.47 23.90 -15.93
N GLN A 417 10.46 22.64 -15.47
CA GLN A 417 9.66 21.56 -16.01
C GLN A 417 9.04 20.75 -14.87
N VAL A 418 7.72 20.79 -14.76
CA VAL A 418 6.94 19.90 -13.90
C VAL A 418 6.47 18.72 -14.74
N ARG A 419 6.76 17.51 -14.28
CA ARG A 419 6.18 16.28 -14.84
C ARG A 419 4.92 15.93 -14.05
N SER A 420 3.78 15.91 -14.74
CA SER A 420 2.52 15.43 -14.16
C SER A 420 2.19 14.07 -14.76
N ASP A 421 2.11 13.06 -13.89
CA ASP A 421 1.68 11.71 -14.24
C ASP A 421 0.24 11.51 -13.75
N VAL A 422 -0.64 11.07 -14.65
CA VAL A 422 -2.06 10.78 -14.35
C VAL A 422 -2.35 9.33 -14.74
N VAL A 423 -3.00 8.59 -13.84
CA VAL A 423 -3.41 7.20 -14.07
C VAL A 423 -4.88 7.17 -14.48
N HIS A 424 -5.15 6.56 -15.63
CA HIS A 424 -6.49 6.39 -16.18
C HIS A 424 -6.86 4.91 -16.17
N HIS A 425 -8.01 4.55 -15.63
CA HIS A 425 -8.43 3.15 -15.50
C HIS A 425 -9.49 2.77 -16.53
N SER A 426 -9.40 1.54 -17.04
CA SER A 426 -10.53 0.92 -17.76
C SER A 426 -11.66 0.63 -16.77
N GLN A 427 -12.90 0.97 -17.14
CA GLN A 427 -14.08 0.55 -16.39
C GLN A 427 -14.39 -0.94 -16.59
N ARG A 428 -13.90 -1.53 -17.68
CA ARG A 428 -13.93 -2.97 -17.93
C ARG A 428 -12.80 -3.62 -17.13
N THR A 429 -13.14 -4.37 -16.09
CA THR A 429 -12.21 -5.11 -15.22
C THR A 429 -12.72 -6.54 -15.04
N LEU A 430 -11.88 -7.43 -14.50
CA LEU A 430 -12.27 -8.82 -14.19
C LEU A 430 -12.73 -9.60 -15.43
N VAL A 431 -12.09 -9.35 -16.59
CA VAL A 431 -12.42 -10.04 -17.84
C VAL A 431 -11.74 -11.40 -17.86
N PRO A 432 -12.48 -12.52 -17.96
CA PRO A 432 -11.90 -13.84 -18.12
C PRO A 432 -11.25 -14.02 -19.49
N ALA A 433 -9.95 -14.35 -19.52
CA ALA A 433 -9.29 -14.83 -20.73
C ALA A 433 -9.25 -16.36 -20.73
N HIS A 434 -10.16 -16.96 -21.50
CA HIS A 434 -10.39 -18.41 -21.53
C HIS A 434 -9.76 -19.11 -22.74
N SER A 435 -9.24 -18.36 -23.72
CA SER A 435 -8.77 -18.94 -24.98
C SER A 435 -7.50 -18.24 -25.42
N ALA A 436 -6.49 -19.06 -25.72
CA ALA A 436 -5.25 -18.57 -26.31
C ALA A 436 -5.53 -17.89 -27.66
N GLY A 437 -4.80 -16.81 -27.95
CA GLY A 437 -4.92 -16.07 -29.21
C GLY A 437 -6.17 -15.19 -29.34
N VAL A 438 -6.93 -15.01 -28.26
CA VAL A 438 -8.07 -14.07 -28.23
C VAL A 438 -7.62 -12.76 -27.60
N THR A 439 -7.68 -11.68 -28.37
CA THR A 439 -7.46 -10.32 -27.86
C THR A 439 -8.69 -9.84 -27.09
N HIS A 440 -8.49 -9.38 -25.87
CA HIS A 440 -9.49 -8.69 -25.06
C HIS A 440 -9.21 -7.20 -25.04
N GLU A 441 -10.20 -6.38 -25.38
CA GLU A 441 -10.07 -4.92 -25.47
C GLU A 441 -10.57 -4.20 -24.22
N PHE A 442 -9.79 -3.24 -23.74
CA PHE A 442 -10.05 -2.44 -22.54
C PHE A 442 -10.06 -0.97 -22.91
N PRO A 443 -11.26 -0.37 -23.11
CA PRO A 443 -11.37 1.05 -23.36
C PRO A 443 -11.02 1.87 -22.11
N VAL A 444 -10.11 2.83 -22.25
CA VAL A 444 -9.61 3.70 -21.17
C VAL A 444 -9.89 5.15 -21.54
N ALA A 445 -10.79 5.80 -20.82
CA ALA A 445 -11.06 7.22 -20.97
C ALA A 445 -9.89 8.03 -20.41
N LEU A 446 -9.37 8.97 -21.20
CA LEU A 446 -8.31 9.87 -20.82
C LEU A 446 -8.90 11.21 -20.35
N SER A 447 -8.66 11.55 -19.09
CA SER A 447 -9.11 12.81 -18.49
C SER A 447 -7.97 13.85 -18.37
N GLY A 448 -8.30 15.13 -18.18
CA GLY A 448 -7.31 16.14 -17.74
C GLY A 448 -6.56 16.92 -18.83
N GLY A 449 -7.17 17.20 -19.99
CA GLY A 449 -6.56 18.10 -20.99
C GLY A 449 -5.32 17.50 -21.66
N THR A 450 -5.46 16.29 -22.18
CA THR A 450 -4.38 15.46 -22.77
C THR A 450 -3.82 15.96 -24.10
N ALA A 451 -4.15 17.18 -24.53
CA ALA A 451 -3.72 17.74 -25.82
C ALA A 451 -2.18 17.76 -26.01
N ALA A 452 -1.40 17.67 -24.92
CA ALA A 452 0.06 17.57 -24.95
C ALA A 452 0.65 16.36 -24.19
N ALA A 453 -0.17 15.42 -23.70
CA ALA A 453 0.29 14.33 -22.84
C ALA A 453 0.62 13.07 -23.66
N SER A 454 1.84 12.54 -23.56
CA SER A 454 2.18 11.25 -24.17
C SER A 454 1.87 10.10 -23.24
N VAL A 455 1.33 8.99 -23.77
CA VAL A 455 1.22 7.74 -23.01
C VAL A 455 2.63 7.31 -22.59
N ALA A 456 2.83 7.23 -21.28
CA ALA A 456 4.11 6.94 -20.67
C ALA A 456 4.24 5.46 -20.30
N ARG A 457 3.16 4.83 -19.82
CA ARG A 457 3.12 3.43 -19.41
C ARG A 457 1.75 2.79 -19.63
N ILE A 458 1.74 1.48 -19.87
CA ILE A 458 0.53 0.63 -19.85
C ILE A 458 0.70 -0.39 -18.73
N ARG A 459 -0.30 -0.49 -17.86
CA ARG A 459 -0.30 -1.37 -16.70
C ARG A 459 -1.38 -2.43 -16.88
N VAL A 460 -1.00 -3.70 -16.85
CA VAL A 460 -1.90 -4.85 -17.03
C VAL A 460 -1.78 -5.77 -15.84
N GLY A 461 -2.80 -5.77 -14.99
CA GLY A 461 -2.94 -6.70 -13.89
C GLY A 461 -3.57 -7.99 -14.40
N PHE A 462 -3.00 -9.14 -14.09
CA PHE A 462 -3.51 -10.45 -14.49
C PHE A 462 -3.29 -11.48 -13.38
N GLY A 463 -4.27 -12.36 -13.18
CA GLY A 463 -4.13 -13.44 -12.20
C GLY A 463 -4.82 -14.72 -12.64
N GLY A 464 -4.31 -15.84 -12.19
CA GLY A 464 -4.73 -17.18 -12.60
C GLY A 464 -3.87 -18.26 -11.92
N PRO A 465 -3.81 -19.49 -12.47
CA PRO A 465 -2.99 -20.56 -11.91
C PRO A 465 -1.51 -20.17 -11.75
N TYR A 466 -0.80 -20.82 -10.83
CA TYR A 466 0.61 -20.52 -10.48
C TYR A 466 1.54 -20.25 -11.67
N GLY A 467 1.41 -21.00 -12.78
CA GLY A 467 2.23 -20.83 -13.99
C GLY A 467 1.85 -19.66 -14.90
N VAL A 468 0.87 -18.82 -14.54
CA VAL A 468 0.41 -17.70 -15.40
C VAL A 468 1.52 -16.68 -15.69
N ALA A 469 2.50 -16.52 -14.80
CA ALA A 469 3.66 -15.65 -15.01
C ALA A 469 4.52 -16.08 -16.21
N SER A 470 4.59 -17.39 -16.50
CA SER A 470 5.30 -17.94 -17.66
C SER A 470 4.56 -17.69 -18.98
N CYS A 471 3.43 -16.99 -18.94
CA CYS A 471 2.64 -16.60 -20.08
C CYS A 471 2.29 -15.11 -20.03
N PRO A 472 3.29 -14.22 -20.15
CA PRO A 472 3.05 -12.79 -20.19
C PRO A 472 2.15 -12.43 -21.40
N PRO A 473 1.21 -11.48 -21.25
CA PRO A 473 0.31 -11.12 -22.33
C PRO A 473 0.98 -10.31 -23.43
N ASN A 474 0.60 -10.53 -24.68
CA ASN A 474 0.81 -9.52 -25.73
C ASN A 474 -0.07 -8.31 -25.43
N ILE A 475 0.53 -7.11 -25.46
CA ILE A 475 -0.15 -5.85 -25.17
C ILE A 475 -0.16 -4.99 -26.43
N THR A 476 -1.33 -4.42 -26.75
CA THR A 476 -1.48 -3.42 -27.81
C THR A 476 -2.11 -2.14 -27.27
N LEU A 477 -1.83 -1.01 -27.91
CA LEU A 477 -2.53 0.27 -27.70
C LEU A 477 -3.06 0.72 -29.06
N ASP A 478 -4.37 0.86 -29.17
CA ASP A 478 -5.07 1.19 -30.42
C ASP A 478 -4.63 0.29 -31.60
N GLY A 479 -4.47 -1.00 -31.30
CA GLY A 479 -4.03 -2.03 -32.26
C GLY A 479 -2.53 -2.09 -32.51
N GLN A 480 -1.74 -1.15 -32.00
CA GLN A 480 -0.28 -1.17 -32.15
C GLN A 480 0.38 -2.00 -31.04
N ALA A 481 1.25 -2.94 -31.39
CA ALA A 481 1.98 -3.76 -30.42
C ALA A 481 2.95 -2.95 -29.55
N TRP A 482 2.91 -3.20 -28.24
CA TRP A 482 3.85 -2.70 -27.25
C TRP A 482 4.78 -3.85 -26.83
N VAL A 483 5.99 -3.84 -27.36
CA VAL A 483 6.99 -4.89 -27.08
C VAL A 483 7.72 -4.58 -25.78
N TYR A 484 7.85 -5.59 -24.93
CA TYR A 484 8.50 -5.48 -23.63
C TYR A 484 9.18 -6.79 -23.24
N ASP A 485 10.11 -6.71 -22.31
CA ASP A 485 10.71 -7.86 -21.64
C ASP A 485 9.92 -8.15 -20.36
N ALA A 486 9.28 -9.33 -20.30
CA ALA A 486 8.40 -9.69 -19.19
C ALA A 486 9.14 -9.76 -17.85
N GLU A 487 10.40 -10.23 -17.84
CA GLU A 487 11.21 -10.31 -16.62
C GLU A 487 11.62 -8.92 -16.11
N ALA A 488 11.73 -7.95 -17.02
CA ALA A 488 12.09 -6.58 -16.68
C ALA A 488 10.90 -5.74 -16.17
N VAL A 489 9.65 -6.16 -16.40
CA VAL A 489 8.44 -5.36 -16.09
C VAL A 489 7.54 -5.98 -15.02
N ILE A 490 7.80 -7.22 -14.61
CA ILE A 490 7.14 -7.87 -13.48
C ILE A 490 8.09 -7.81 -12.28
N GLY A 491 7.82 -6.90 -11.36
CA GLY A 491 8.64 -6.73 -10.16
C GLY A 491 8.36 -7.77 -9.08
N GLY A 492 9.39 -8.13 -8.33
CA GLY A 492 9.35 -9.03 -7.18
C GLY A 492 9.17 -10.50 -7.55
N HIS A 493 8.75 -11.29 -6.58
CA HIS A 493 8.61 -12.72 -6.76
C HIS A 493 7.36 -13.07 -7.57
N ILE A 494 7.59 -13.59 -8.77
CA ILE A 494 6.54 -14.07 -9.68
C ILE A 494 5.86 -15.37 -9.19
N ASN A 495 6.55 -16.11 -8.33
CA ASN A 495 6.15 -17.42 -7.85
C ASN A 495 5.40 -17.32 -6.51
N GLN A 496 4.08 -17.23 -6.56
CA GLN A 496 3.20 -17.27 -5.38
C GLN A 496 2.80 -18.72 -5.00
N ALA A 497 3.78 -19.64 -5.05
CA ALA A 497 3.60 -21.09 -5.10
C ALA A 497 2.62 -21.70 -4.09
N PRO A 498 2.61 -21.26 -2.82
CA PRO A 498 1.79 -21.92 -1.81
C PRO A 498 0.28 -21.73 -1.97
N THR A 499 -0.14 -20.75 -2.76
CA THR A 499 -1.55 -20.48 -3.01
C THR A 499 -2.10 -21.24 -4.22
N GLY A 500 -1.22 -21.79 -5.07
CA GLY A 500 -1.59 -22.39 -6.35
C GLY A 500 -2.06 -21.41 -7.42
N GLU A 501 -2.18 -20.11 -7.10
CA GLU A 501 -2.70 -19.05 -7.97
C GLU A 501 -1.88 -17.76 -7.81
N SER A 502 -1.48 -17.13 -8.92
CA SER A 502 -0.71 -15.88 -8.90
C SER A 502 -1.57 -14.68 -9.30
N PHE A 503 -1.31 -13.51 -8.73
CA PHE A 503 -1.86 -12.23 -9.19
C PHE A 503 -0.76 -11.19 -9.34
N LEU A 504 -0.52 -10.75 -10.56
CA LEU A 504 0.66 -10.01 -10.96
C LEU A 504 0.27 -8.79 -11.79
N LEU A 505 1.21 -7.86 -11.91
CA LEU A 505 1.13 -6.69 -12.76
C LEU A 505 2.34 -6.68 -13.71
N VAL A 506 2.05 -6.46 -14.98
CA VAL A 506 3.03 -6.03 -15.97
C VAL A 506 2.92 -4.51 -16.11
N ASP A 507 3.99 -3.78 -15.79
CA ASP A 507 4.08 -2.32 -16.00
C ASP A 507 4.98 -2.02 -17.20
N VAL A 508 4.38 -1.87 -18.39
CA VAL A 508 5.10 -1.68 -19.63
C VAL A 508 5.47 -0.22 -19.83
N PRO A 509 6.76 0.16 -19.75
CA PRO A 509 7.18 1.49 -20.14
C PRO A 509 7.06 1.68 -21.65
N ARG A 510 6.90 2.94 -22.09
CA ARG A 510 6.94 3.29 -23.51
C ARG A 510 8.16 2.65 -24.22
N PRO A 511 7.98 2.04 -25.41
CA PRO A 511 9.09 1.43 -26.15
C PRO A 511 10.25 2.41 -26.40
N ALA A 512 11.49 1.94 -26.23
CA ALA A 512 12.69 2.75 -26.38
C ALA A 512 13.00 3.15 -27.84
N LYS A 513 12.46 2.42 -28.82
CA LYS A 513 12.52 2.84 -30.23
C LYS A 513 11.35 3.78 -30.53
N PRO A 514 11.57 4.89 -31.26
CA PRO A 514 10.47 5.70 -31.75
C PRO A 514 9.55 4.79 -32.55
N MET A 515 8.29 4.69 -32.12
CA MET A 515 7.24 4.28 -33.03
C MET A 515 7.36 5.16 -34.27
N ALA A 516 7.26 4.57 -35.45
CA ALA A 516 7.44 5.28 -36.73
C ALA A 516 6.48 6.47 -36.92
N ASP A 517 5.49 6.62 -36.04
CA ASP A 517 4.72 7.84 -35.86
C ASP A 517 4.62 8.13 -34.34
N PRO A 518 4.68 9.40 -33.92
CA PRO A 518 4.23 9.76 -32.58
C PRO A 518 2.80 9.22 -32.40
N ILE A 519 2.49 8.64 -31.24
CA ILE A 519 1.12 8.27 -30.85
C ILE A 519 0.16 9.49 -30.94
N ILE A 520 0.73 10.70 -31.05
CA ILE A 520 0.05 11.99 -31.26
C ILE A 520 0.56 12.68 -32.55
N GLY A 521 0.89 11.92 -33.58
CA GLY A 521 1.54 12.41 -34.79
C GLY A 521 0.76 12.17 -36.08
N ARG A 522 -0.24 11.28 -36.05
CA ARG A 522 -1.25 11.17 -37.09
C ARG A 522 -2.61 11.01 -36.44
N GLY A 523 -3.41 12.06 -36.54
CA GLY A 523 -4.87 12.05 -36.54
C GLY A 523 -5.55 10.81 -35.98
N VAL A 524 -5.48 10.60 -34.67
CA VAL A 524 -6.69 10.24 -33.94
C VAL A 524 -7.32 11.56 -33.53
N GLN A 525 -7.90 12.25 -34.51
CA GLN A 525 -9.11 13.01 -34.23
C GLN A 525 -10.20 11.96 -33.99
N ARG A 526 -10.15 11.28 -32.85
CA ARG A 526 -11.40 10.94 -32.18
C ARG A 526 -11.70 12.17 -31.35
N GLU A 527 -12.87 12.75 -31.56
CA GLU A 527 -13.42 13.85 -30.77
C GLU A 527 -13.61 13.47 -29.28
N GLU A 528 -13.18 12.28 -28.85
CA GLU A 528 -13.50 11.65 -27.59
C GLU A 528 -12.22 11.10 -26.95
N GLY A 529 -11.69 11.74 -25.92
CA GLY A 529 -10.45 11.37 -25.23
C GLY A 529 -10.48 9.94 -24.63
N GLN A 530 -10.21 8.94 -25.46
CA GLN A 530 -10.22 7.52 -25.10
C GLN A 530 -9.19 6.74 -25.93
N VAL A 531 -8.54 5.75 -25.32
CA VAL A 531 -7.64 4.78 -25.98
C VAL A 531 -8.12 3.35 -25.69
N VAL A 532 -7.73 2.38 -26.51
CA VAL A 532 -8.05 0.97 -26.31
C VAL A 532 -6.77 0.18 -26.06
N VAL A 533 -6.70 -0.49 -24.91
CA VAL A 533 -5.62 -1.43 -24.63
C VAL A 533 -6.09 -2.84 -25.00
N GLY A 534 -5.38 -3.51 -25.90
CA GLY A 534 -5.62 -4.91 -26.22
C GLY A 534 -4.69 -5.81 -25.40
N VAL A 535 -5.24 -6.89 -24.85
CA VAL A 535 -4.50 -7.88 -24.05
C VAL A 535 -4.79 -9.27 -24.60
N GLU A 536 -3.76 -10.01 -24.98
CA GLU A 536 -3.88 -11.33 -25.59
C GLU A 536 -2.86 -12.31 -24.99
N PHE A 537 -3.31 -13.49 -24.57
CA PHE A 537 -2.43 -14.55 -24.08
C PHE A 537 -2.18 -15.58 -25.20
N GLN A 538 -0.91 -15.89 -25.51
CA GLN A 538 -0.56 -16.83 -26.58
C GLN A 538 -0.52 -18.30 -26.15
N CYS A 539 -0.27 -18.57 -24.87
CA CYS A 539 -0.16 -19.94 -24.40
C CYS A 539 -1.55 -20.55 -24.17
N SER A 540 -1.73 -21.80 -24.58
CA SER A 540 -2.78 -22.65 -24.02
C SER A 540 -2.30 -23.07 -22.62
N LEU A 541 -2.70 -22.36 -21.56
CA LEU A 541 -2.44 -22.82 -20.20
C LEU A 541 -3.09 -24.20 -20.05
N ALA A 542 -2.27 -25.25 -20.07
CA ALA A 542 -2.71 -26.64 -20.00
C ALA A 542 -3.08 -27.01 -18.55
N ILE A 543 -4.01 -26.27 -17.94
CA ILE A 543 -4.75 -26.60 -16.72
C ILE A 543 -6.11 -25.92 -16.89
N THR A 544 -7.18 -26.70 -16.82
CA THR A 544 -8.59 -26.32 -16.68
C THR A 544 -8.82 -24.82 -16.46
N ILE A 545 -9.21 -24.15 -17.54
CA ILE A 545 -9.47 -22.72 -17.59
C ILE A 545 -10.32 -22.27 -16.39
N SER A 546 -9.68 -21.52 -15.50
CA SER A 546 -10.31 -20.69 -14.48
C SER A 546 -9.71 -19.30 -14.68
N SER A 547 -10.41 -18.50 -15.51
CA SER A 547 -10.29 -17.06 -15.80
C SER A 547 -8.96 -16.38 -15.47
N VAL A 548 -8.12 -16.12 -16.47
CA VAL A 548 -7.15 -15.03 -16.32
C VAL A 548 -7.93 -13.74 -16.26
N VAL A 549 -7.92 -13.05 -15.14
CA VAL A 549 -8.68 -11.81 -14.93
C VAL A 549 -7.79 -10.62 -15.18
N VAL A 550 -8.21 -9.75 -16.08
CA VAL A 550 -7.42 -8.59 -16.50
C VAL A 550 -7.98 -7.27 -15.95
N VAL A 551 -7.07 -6.42 -15.44
CA VAL A 551 -7.30 -5.01 -15.12
C VAL A 551 -6.30 -4.17 -15.90
N THR A 552 -6.72 -3.01 -16.39
CA THR A 552 -5.87 -2.18 -17.23
C THR A 552 -5.92 -0.72 -16.83
N SER A 553 -4.75 -0.09 -16.74
CA SER A 553 -4.62 1.36 -16.63
C SER A 553 -3.57 1.92 -17.58
N VAL A 554 -3.72 3.19 -17.94
CA VAL A 554 -2.80 3.95 -18.79
C VAL A 554 -2.26 5.11 -17.97
N VAL A 555 -0.94 5.26 -17.94
CA VAL A 555 -0.30 6.41 -17.30
C VAL A 555 0.08 7.41 -18.39
N THR A 556 -0.52 8.58 -18.36
CA THR A 556 -0.14 9.69 -19.25
C THR A 556 0.81 10.62 -18.51
N SER A 557 1.83 11.12 -19.21
CA SER A 557 2.75 12.12 -18.68
C SER A 557 2.72 13.38 -19.51
N SER A 558 2.66 14.53 -18.85
CA SER A 558 2.76 15.86 -19.48
C SER A 558 3.89 16.67 -18.86
N ARG A 559 4.55 17.49 -19.69
CA ARG A 559 5.48 18.52 -19.22
C ARG A 559 4.73 19.83 -19.13
N LEU A 560 4.64 20.38 -17.93
CA LEU A 560 4.15 21.72 -17.70
C LEU A 560 5.38 22.63 -17.57
N GLN A 561 5.45 23.67 -18.42
CA GLN A 561 6.35 24.79 -18.15
C GLN A 561 5.76 25.56 -16.96
N SER A 562 6.59 25.87 -15.96
CA SER A 562 6.19 26.79 -14.90
C SER A 562 5.79 28.13 -15.54
N ALA A 563 4.61 28.65 -15.16
CA ALA A 563 4.15 29.97 -15.59
C ALA A 563 5.09 31.08 -15.10
#